data_AF-A0A368FAX4-F1
#
_entry.id   AF-A0A368FAX4-F1
#
_cell.length_a   1.000
_cell.length_b   1.000
_cell.length_c   1.000
_cell.angle_alpha   90.00
_cell.angle_beta   90.00
_cell.angle_gamma   90.00
#
_symmetry.space_group_name_H-M   'P 1'
#
loop_
_entity.id
_entity.type
_entity.pdbx_description
1 polymer ?
#
loop_
_entity_poly.entity_id
_entity_poly.type
_entity_poly.pdbx_seq_one_letter_code
_entity_poly.pdbx_strand_id
1 'polypeptide(L)'
;MASHKDFSHDNAPKPFFTSANENALNGPTYKALSSLITFYNNPDANTAEVMTPAWESSISAFLDAVLQTPLMQSAQTFLVGQGVLFLLLSDV
;
A
#
# COMPACT_ATOMS: atom_id res chain seq x y z
N MET A 1 23.76 -12.86 -8.89
CA MET A 1 22.93 -11.95 -8.06
C MET A 1 23.87 -11.29 -7.07
N ALA A 2 24.33 -10.07 -7.35
CA ALA A 2 25.32 -9.41 -6.50
C ALA A 2 24.61 -8.85 -5.26
N SER A 3 24.59 -9.66 -4.20
CA SER A 3 24.35 -9.22 -2.83
C SER A 3 25.70 -8.86 -2.23
N HIS A 4 26.11 -7.59 -2.36
CA HIS A 4 27.13 -7.03 -1.50
C HIS A 4 26.63 -5.69 -0.98
N LYS A 5 26.85 -5.47 0.32
CA LYS A 5 26.41 -4.34 1.16
C LYS A 5 27.00 -2.97 0.73
N ASP A 6 27.46 -2.85 -0.50
CA ASP A 6 28.17 -1.71 -1.04
C ASP A 6 27.43 -1.21 -2.27
N PHE A 7 26.69 -0.11 -2.12
CA PHE A 7 25.93 0.53 -3.19
C PHE A 7 26.84 1.27 -4.20
N SER A 8 28.17 1.23 -4.04
CA SER A 8 29.11 1.91 -4.96
C SER A 8 29.19 1.29 -6.35
N HIS A 9 28.73 0.04 -6.52
CA HIS A 9 28.73 -0.67 -7.80
C HIS A 9 27.29 -0.85 -8.32
N ASP A 10 26.59 0.26 -8.52
CA ASP A 10 25.35 0.27 -9.28
C ASP A 10 25.66 0.17 -10.78
N ASN A 11 25.36 -0.99 -11.38
CA ASN A 11 25.53 -1.24 -12.81
C ASN A 11 24.49 -0.51 -13.69
N ALA A 12 23.47 0.10 -13.08
CA ALA A 12 22.46 0.89 -13.76
C ALA A 12 22.26 2.22 -13.00
N PRO A 13 23.23 3.15 -13.05
CA PRO A 13 23.22 4.38 -12.24
C PRO A 13 22.12 5.38 -12.63
N LYS A 14 21.32 5.06 -13.66
CA LYS A 14 20.21 5.87 -14.11
C LYS A 14 18.91 5.34 -13.48
N PRO A 15 18.04 6.23 -12.98
CA PRO A 15 16.73 5.83 -12.49
C PRO A 15 15.97 5.00 -13.52
N PHE A 16 15.31 3.92 -13.06
CA PHE A 16 14.47 3.09 -13.93
C PHE A 16 13.28 3.88 -14.50
N PHE A 17 12.68 4.76 -13.68
CA PHE A 17 11.66 5.71 -14.10
C PHE A 17 12.26 7.10 -14.24
N THR A 18 12.15 7.71 -15.43
CA THR A 18 12.55 9.10 -15.68
C THR A 18 11.44 10.10 -15.34
N SER A 19 10.18 9.66 -15.40
CA SER A 19 9.00 10.42 -15.01
C SER A 19 7.82 9.48 -14.75
N ALA A 20 6.88 9.89 -13.90
CA ALA A 20 5.59 9.24 -13.72
C ALA A 20 4.49 10.29 -13.93
N ASN A 21 3.29 9.85 -14.32
CA ASN A 21 2.15 10.75 -14.52
C ASN A 21 1.66 11.26 -13.15
N GLU A 22 1.93 12.52 -12.84
CA GLU A 22 1.54 13.15 -11.57
C GLU A 22 0.01 13.13 -11.35
N ASN A 23 -0.79 13.20 -12.42
CA ASN A 23 -2.24 13.13 -12.29
C ASN A 23 -2.70 11.75 -11.80
N ALA A 24 -2.03 10.68 -12.25
CA ALA A 24 -2.32 9.33 -11.78
C ALA A 24 -1.87 9.15 -10.32
N LEU A 25 -0.72 9.70 -9.95
CA LEU A 25 -0.22 9.69 -8.56
C LEU A 25 -1.09 10.52 -7.61
N ASN A 26 -1.80 11.52 -8.13
CA ASN A 26 -2.74 12.33 -7.37
C ASN A 26 -4.09 11.65 -7.12
N GLY A 27 -4.31 10.44 -7.68
CA GLY A 27 -5.49 9.65 -7.42
C GLY A 27 -5.63 9.26 -5.94
N PRO A 28 -6.86 9.07 -5.44
CA PRO A 28 -7.13 8.85 -4.01
C PRO A 28 -6.38 7.63 -3.45
N THR A 29 -6.35 6.53 -4.21
CA THR A 29 -5.66 5.30 -3.79
C THR A 29 -4.14 5.45 -3.73
N TYR A 30 -3.53 6.14 -4.72
CA TYR A 30 -2.09 6.39 -4.72
C TYR A 30 -1.68 7.35 -3.61
N LYS A 31 -2.48 8.38 -3.32
CA LYS A 31 -2.25 9.27 -2.17
C LYS A 31 -2.31 8.53 -0.85
N ALA A 32 -3.34 7.71 -0.64
CA ALA A 32 -3.48 6.94 0.59
C ALA A 32 -2.33 5.92 0.76
N LEU A 33 -1.93 5.24 -0.33
CA LEU A 33 -0.77 4.36 -0.34
C LEU A 33 0.51 5.14 -0.02
N SER A 34 0.72 6.29 -0.68
CA SER A 34 1.90 7.13 -0.46
C SER A 34 2.01 7.60 0.99
N SER A 35 0.89 7.92 1.64
CA SER A 35 0.89 8.26 3.07
C SER A 35 1.27 7.05 3.93
N LEU A 36 0.70 5.88 3.65
CA LEU A 36 0.98 4.66 4.42
C LEU A 36 2.44 4.21 4.31
N ILE A 37 3.03 4.25 3.10
CA ILE A 37 4.43 3.80 2.93
C ILE A 37 5.45 4.68 3.67
N THR A 38 5.09 5.92 4.05
CA THR A 38 6.02 6.80 4.80
C THR A 38 6.41 6.24 6.16
N PHE A 39 5.57 5.41 6.77
CA PHE A 39 5.85 4.76 8.05
C PHE A 39 6.94 3.67 7.94
N TYR A 40 7.26 3.21 6.71
CA TYR A 40 8.24 2.16 6.45
C TYR A 40 9.56 2.68 5.88
N ASN A 41 9.79 4.00 5.87
CA ASN A 41 10.98 4.61 5.24
C ASN A 41 12.31 4.29 5.96
N ASN A 42 12.27 3.78 7.19
CA ASN A 42 13.45 3.42 7.97
C ASN A 42 13.35 1.97 8.47
N PRO A 43 13.45 0.97 7.57
CA PRO A 43 13.30 -0.43 7.97
C PRO A 43 14.54 -0.88 8.76
N ASP A 44 14.32 -1.39 9.98
CA ASP A 44 15.35 -2.07 10.77
C ASP A 44 14.81 -3.42 11.26
N ALA A 45 15.39 -4.50 10.74
CA ALA A 45 14.98 -5.86 11.08
C ALA A 45 15.26 -6.26 12.54
N ASN A 46 16.04 -5.47 13.28
CA ASN A 46 16.35 -5.72 14.69
C ASN A 46 15.46 -4.93 15.65
N THR A 47 14.65 -4.01 15.14
CA THR A 47 13.78 -3.15 15.95
C THR A 47 12.33 -3.52 15.67
N ALA A 48 11.59 -3.85 16.72
CA ALA A 48 10.15 -4.10 16.59
C ALA A 48 9.43 -2.82 16.16
N GLU A 49 8.56 -2.94 15.17
CA GLU A 49 7.72 -1.82 14.71
C GLU A 49 6.75 -1.40 15.81
N VAL A 50 6.68 -0.10 16.07
CA VAL A 50 5.73 0.46 17.03
C VAL A 50 4.56 1.06 16.24
N MET A 51 3.41 0.39 16.30
CA MET A 51 2.18 0.88 15.66
C MET A 51 1.70 2.14 16.39
N THR A 52 1.77 3.28 15.70
CA THR A 52 1.23 4.55 16.23
C THR A 52 -0.21 4.73 15.78
N PRO A 53 -1.03 5.52 16.49
CA PRO A 53 -2.39 5.83 16.05
C PRO A 53 -2.46 6.45 14.65
N ALA A 54 -1.45 7.24 14.26
CA ALA A 54 -1.37 7.84 12.93
C ALA A 54 -1.09 6.79 11.83
N TRP A 55 -0.30 5.76 12.16
CA TRP A 55 -0.04 4.63 11.26
C TRP A 55 -1.31 3.80 11.09
N GLU A 56 -1.99 3.45 12.18
CA GLU A 56 -3.26 2.72 12.15
C GLU A 56 -4.33 3.48 11.33
N SER A 57 -4.46 4.80 11.55
CA SER A 57 -5.36 5.65 10.76
C SER A 57 -5.01 5.65 9.27
N SER A 58 -3.72 5.61 8.93
CA SER A 58 -3.27 5.55 7.53
C SER A 58 -3.54 4.20 6.88
N ILE A 59 -3.51 3.10 7.65
CA ILE A 59 -3.92 1.76 7.19
C ILE A 59 -5.42 1.80 6.84
N SER A 60 -6.26 2.26 7.77
CA SER A 60 -7.71 2.34 7.54
C SER A 60 -8.05 3.23 6.34
N ALA A 61 -7.43 4.41 6.23
CA ALA A 61 -7.65 5.31 5.10
C ALA A 61 -7.26 4.70 3.75
N PHE A 62 -6.19 3.88 3.72
CA PHE A 62 -5.80 3.15 2.52
C PHE A 62 -6.80 2.06 2.17
N LEU A 63 -7.22 1.25 3.16
CA LEU A 63 -8.22 0.20 2.95
C LEU A 63 -9.55 0.79 2.45
N ASP A 64 -10.02 1.88 3.05
CA ASP A 64 -11.23 2.59 2.62
C ASP A 64 -11.11 3.03 1.15
N ALA A 65 -9.99 3.66 0.79
CA ALA A 65 -9.75 4.12 -0.57
C ALA A 65 -9.70 2.97 -1.60
N VAL A 66 -9.18 1.80 -1.21
CA VAL A 66 -9.13 0.60 -2.07
C VAL A 66 -10.52 -0.04 -2.19
N LEU A 67 -11.26 -0.16 -1.08
CA LEU A 67 -12.59 -0.77 -1.05
C LEU A 67 -13.62 0.01 -1.89
N GLN A 68 -13.45 1.32 -2.04
CA GLN A 68 -14.30 2.14 -2.92
C GLN A 68 -14.02 1.95 -4.42
N THR A 69 -12.96 1.22 -4.80
CA THR A 69 -12.67 0.99 -6.23
C THR A 69 -13.60 -0.07 -6.83
N PRO A 70 -13.99 0.07 -8.11
CA PRO A 70 -14.81 -0.94 -8.79
C PRO A 70 -14.16 -2.33 -8.81
N LEU A 71 -12.83 -2.37 -8.88
CA LEU A 71 -12.06 -3.61 -8.84
C LEU A 71 -12.24 -4.33 -7.50
N MET A 72 -12.15 -3.61 -6.38
CA MET A 72 -12.32 -4.21 -5.07
C MET A 72 -13.76 -4.57 -4.76
N GLN A 73 -14.72 -3.79 -5.25
CA GLN A 73 -16.15 -4.16 -5.20
C GLN A 73 -16.42 -5.46 -5.96
N SER A 74 -15.84 -5.64 -7.15
CA SER A 74 -15.95 -6.89 -7.89
C SER A 74 -15.31 -8.07 -7.15
N ALA A 75 -14.14 -7.85 -6.51
CA ALA A 75 -13.49 -8.87 -5.69
C ALA A 75 -14.37 -9.24 -4.48
N GLN A 76 -14.96 -8.24 -3.81
CA GLN A 76 -15.89 -8.44 -2.71
C GLN A 76 -17.10 -9.28 -3.14
N THR A 77 -17.73 -8.94 -4.27
CA THR A 77 -18.85 -9.72 -4.83
C THR A 77 -18.46 -11.17 -5.09
N PHE A 78 -17.27 -11.39 -5.66
CA PHE A 78 -16.76 -12.74 -5.90
C PHE A 78 -16.59 -13.52 -4.59
N LEU A 79 -15.95 -12.93 -3.58
CA LEU A 79 -15.69 -13.59 -2.30
C LEU A 79 -17.00 -13.89 -1.52
N VAL A 80 -17.99 -13.00 -1.59
CA VAL A 80 -19.35 -13.26 -1.07
C VAL A 80 -19.99 -14.44 -1.81
N GLY A 81 -19.87 -14.48 -3.14
CA GLY A 81 -20.38 -15.60 -3.96
C GLY A 81 -19.72 -16.95 -3.65
N GLN A 82 -18.45 -16.94 -3.20
CA GLN A 82 -17.73 -18.14 -2.75
C GLN A 82 -18.02 -18.51 -1.28
N GLY A 83 -18.77 -17.68 -0.54
CA GLY A 83 -19.07 -17.91 0.88
C GLY A 83 -17.88 -17.74 1.81
N VAL A 84 -16.77 -17.15 1.34
CA VAL A 84 -15.54 -16.93 2.14
C VAL A 84 -15.49 -15.54 2.77
N LEU A 85 -16.38 -14.64 2.35
CA LEU A 85 -16.57 -13.34 2.97
C LEU A 85 -18.01 -13.22 3.45
N PHE A 86 -18.20 -13.18 4.77
CA PHE A 86 -19.49 -12.91 5.38
C PHE A 86 -19.63 -11.39 5.54
N LEU A 87 -20.52 -10.77 4.76
CA LEU A 87 -21.01 -9.45 5.10
C LEU A 87 -21.80 -9.61 6.40
N LEU A 88 -21.29 -9.05 7.50
CA LEU A 88 -22.13 -8.76 8.65
C LEU A 88 -23.21 -7.80 8.16
N LEU A 89 -24.38 -8.35 7.81
CA LEU A 89 -25.62 -7.61 7.75
C LEU A 89 -25.88 -7.08 9.16
N SER A 90 -25.38 -5.89 9.43
CA SER A 90 -25.74 -5.10 10.61
C SER A 90 -25.61 -3.64 10.23
N ASP A 91 -26.61 -3.18 9.46
CA ASP A 91 -27.15 -1.84 9.66
C ASP A 91 -27.51 -1.69 11.14
N VAL A 92 -26.75 -0.85 11.84
CA VAL A 92 -27.27 0.17 12.77
C VAL A 92 -26.59 1.48 12.41
#